data_AF-A0A653CCD8-F1
#
_entry.id   AF-A0A653CCD8-F1
#
_cell.length_a   1.000
_cell.length_b   1.000
_cell.length_c   1.000
_cell.angle_alpha   90.00
_cell.angle_beta   90.00
_cell.angle_gamma   90.00
#
_symmetry.space_group_name_H-M   'P 1'
#
loop_
_entity.id
_entity.type
_entity.pdbx_description
1 polymer ?
#
loop_
_entity_poly.entity_id
_entity_poly.type
_entity_poly.pdbx_seq_one_letter_code
_entity_poly.pdbx_strand_id
1 'polypeptide(L)'
;MPQFTVKVFIGVEYECSSGHRFMLAAPDRILKATPGSIVKDTGHKIAESDLPLYYPCPCRGGKLAQLMRLHVVTPKAPVNCTLNPKVQPAIGSPIFVSTLDGPIKLTQSAYWIMRLPYVYVADKQHFSQNLSAKLLKGVFGITEIEQ
;
A
#
# COMPACT_ATOMS: atom_id res chain seq x y z
N MET A 1 1.17 12.08 -31.23
CA MET A 1 1.02 10.65 -30.86
C MET A 1 -0.25 10.51 -30.05
N PRO A 2 -1.14 9.53 -30.31
CA PRO A 2 -2.35 9.36 -29.51
C PRO A 2 -1.97 9.03 -28.06
N GLN A 3 -2.50 9.79 -27.11
CA GLN A 3 -2.27 9.58 -25.68
C GLN A 3 -3.11 8.41 -25.20
N PHE A 4 -2.47 7.27 -24.90
CA PHE A 4 -3.14 6.10 -24.36
C PHE A 4 -3.28 6.26 -22.84
N THR A 5 -4.51 6.34 -22.34
CA THR A 5 -4.77 6.44 -20.89
C THR A 5 -5.26 5.10 -20.35
N VAL A 6 -4.54 4.56 -19.37
CA VAL A 6 -4.93 3.32 -18.67
C VAL A 6 -5.31 3.64 -17.23
N LYS A 7 -6.38 3.00 -16.75
CA LYS A 7 -6.78 3.07 -15.34
C LYS A 7 -6.26 1.84 -14.59
N VAL A 8 -5.44 2.08 -13.58
CA VAL A 8 -5.01 1.09 -12.61
C VAL A 8 -5.62 1.47 -11.26
N PHE A 9 -6.15 0.50 -10.53
CA PHE A 9 -6.70 0.75 -9.20
C PHE A 9 -5.72 0.22 -8.16
N ILE A 10 -5.38 1.07 -7.20
CA ILE A 10 -4.53 0.71 -6.06
C ILE A 10 -5.21 1.09 -4.77
N GLY A 11 -4.92 0.34 -3.70
CA GLY A 11 -5.47 0.59 -2.37
C GLY A 11 -4.54 0.09 -1.28
N VAL A 12 -4.63 0.73 -0.12
CA VAL A 12 -3.84 0.40 1.08
C VAL A 12 -4.78 0.25 2.25
N GLU A 13 -4.87 -0.97 2.80
CA GLU A 13 -5.84 -1.34 3.83
C GLU A 13 -5.16 -1.54 5.18
N TYR A 14 -5.72 -0.84 6.17
CA TYR A 14 -5.28 -0.86 7.56
C TYR A 14 -6.23 -1.71 8.39
N GLU A 15 -5.69 -2.41 9.39
CA GLU A 15 -6.44 -3.23 10.32
C GLU A 15 -5.96 -2.99 11.76
N CYS A 16 -6.87 -2.74 12.70
CA CYS A 16 -6.52 -2.65 14.13
C CYS A 16 -6.70 -4.00 14.84
N SER A 17 -6.22 -4.10 16.08
CA SER A 17 -6.35 -5.32 16.90
C SER A 17 -7.79 -5.74 17.23
N SER A 18 -8.78 -4.88 16.97
CA SER A 18 -10.21 -5.22 17.05
C SER A 18 -10.82 -5.67 15.71
N GLY A 19 -10.03 -5.76 14.64
CA GLY A 19 -10.50 -6.16 13.31
C GLY A 19 -11.19 -5.06 12.50
N HIS A 20 -11.23 -3.80 12.97
CA HIS A 20 -11.74 -2.71 12.15
C HIS A 20 -10.79 -2.45 10.98
N ARG A 21 -11.35 -2.38 9.78
CA ARG A 21 -10.62 -2.15 8.52
C ARG A 21 -11.02 -0.85 7.87
N PHE A 22 -10.07 -0.17 7.27
CA PHE A 22 -10.28 1.03 6.47
C PHE A 22 -9.13 1.22 5.50
N MET A 23 -9.35 2.02 4.46
CA MET A 23 -8.31 2.40 3.52
C MET A 23 -7.95 3.88 3.70
N LEU A 24 -6.73 4.26 3.30
CA LEU A 24 -6.34 5.65 3.19
C LEU A 24 -6.50 6.15 1.74
N ALA A 25 -6.90 7.41 1.59
CA ALA A 25 -6.90 8.14 0.32
C ALA A 25 -5.63 8.99 0.11
N ALA A 26 -4.93 9.28 1.20
CA ALA A 26 -3.63 9.96 1.26
C ALA A 26 -2.94 9.56 2.58
N PRO A 27 -1.62 9.78 2.76
CA PRO A 27 -0.91 9.39 3.98
C PRO A 27 -1.55 9.88 5.30
N ASP A 28 -2.28 10.98 5.25
CA ASP A 28 -2.91 11.69 6.37
C ASP A 28 -4.44 11.62 6.38
N ARG A 29 -5.05 10.85 5.46
CA ARG A 29 -6.51 10.92 5.23
C ARG A 29 -7.13 9.56 4.94
N ILE A 30 -8.08 9.17 5.78
CA ILE A 30 -8.94 7.99 5.56
C ILE A 30 -9.80 8.19 4.32
N LEU A 31 -9.86 7.14 3.48
CA LEU A 31 -10.77 7.08 2.34
C LEU A 31 -12.20 6.92 2.85
N LYS A 32 -13.04 7.92 2.56
CA LYS A 32 -14.47 7.87 2.84
C LYS A 32 -15.22 7.48 1.57
N ALA A 33 -15.68 6.23 1.51
CA ALA A 33 -16.57 5.77 0.47
C ALA A 33 -17.97 5.57 1.07
N THR A 34 -18.96 6.32 0.59
CA THR A 34 -20.36 6.07 0.94
C THR A 34 -20.84 4.85 0.14
N PRO A 35 -21.58 3.90 0.73
CA PRO A 35 -22.16 2.79 -0.01
C PRO A 35 -22.94 3.29 -1.24
N GLY A 36 -22.65 2.74 -2.43
CA GLY A 36 -23.26 3.16 -3.69
C GLY A 36 -22.67 4.44 -4.32
N SER A 37 -21.69 5.09 -3.70
CA SER A 37 -20.99 6.24 -4.28
C SER A 37 -19.74 5.83 -5.06
N ILE A 38 -19.49 6.51 -6.17
CA ILE A 38 -18.24 6.39 -6.92
C ILE A 38 -17.16 7.13 -6.13
N VAL A 39 -16.10 6.41 -5.72
CA VAL A 39 -14.90 7.03 -5.14
C VAL A 39 -14.27 7.95 -6.18
N LYS A 40 -14.21 9.25 -5.87
CA LYS A 40 -13.64 10.28 -6.76
C LYS A 40 -12.15 10.55 -6.49
N ASP A 41 -11.61 10.03 -5.39
CA ASP A 41 -10.21 10.19 -5.05
C ASP A 41 -9.31 9.38 -5.98
N THR A 42 -8.25 10.03 -6.48
CA THR A 42 -7.21 9.38 -7.28
C THR A 42 -6.20 8.67 -6.38
N GLY A 43 -5.73 7.49 -6.78
CA GLY A 43 -4.65 6.78 -6.07
C GLY A 43 -3.28 7.44 -6.11
N HIS A 44 -3.13 8.58 -6.81
CA HIS A 44 -1.84 9.24 -7.05
C HIS A 44 -1.08 9.56 -5.75
N LYS A 45 -1.75 10.14 -4.74
CA LYS A 45 -1.14 10.42 -3.44
C LYS A 45 -0.64 9.17 -2.73
N ILE A 46 -1.36 8.04 -2.88
CA ILE A 46 -0.96 6.75 -2.33
C ILE A 46 0.25 6.19 -3.07
N ALA A 47 0.34 6.37 -4.38
CA ALA A 47 1.45 5.87 -5.18
C ALA A 47 2.78 6.63 -4.92
N GLU A 48 2.72 7.94 -4.70
CA GLU A 48 3.90 8.80 -4.69
C GLU A 48 4.41 9.19 -3.29
N SER A 49 3.68 8.82 -2.25
CA SER A 49 4.02 9.19 -0.88
C SER A 49 4.56 8.02 -0.09
N ASP A 50 5.41 8.32 0.90
CA ASP A 50 5.62 7.41 2.03
C ASP A 50 4.28 7.29 2.78
N LEU A 51 3.92 6.06 3.14
CA LEU A 51 2.67 5.77 3.83
C LEU A 51 2.96 5.34 5.26
N PRO A 52 2.20 5.81 6.26
CA PRO A 52 2.42 5.40 7.64
C PRO A 52 2.15 3.89 7.77
N LEU A 53 3.05 3.15 8.41
CA LEU A 53 2.80 1.73 8.70
C LEU A 53 1.72 1.58 9.78
N TYR A 54 1.58 2.57 10.67
CA TYR A 54 0.55 2.61 11.70
C TYR A 54 -0.27 3.91 11.60
N TYR A 55 -1.59 3.79 11.70
CA TYR A 55 -2.51 4.93 11.58
C TYR A 55 -3.59 4.88 12.69
N PRO A 56 -4.03 6.02 13.25
CA PRO A 56 -5.11 6.04 14.22
C PRO A 56 -6.40 5.40 13.69
N CYS A 57 -6.85 4.33 14.34
CA CYS A 57 -8.08 3.66 13.95
C CYS A 57 -9.29 4.54 14.31
N PRO A 58 -10.30 4.69 13.42
CA PRO A 58 -11.53 5.43 13.70
C PRO A 58 -12.46 4.74 14.71
N CYS A 59 -11.99 3.71 15.43
CA CYS A 59 -12.78 3.02 16.43
C CYS A 59 -12.87 3.88 17.71
N ARG A 60 -13.92 3.66 18.51
CA ARG A 60 -14.12 4.40 19.77
C ARG A 60 -12.99 4.21 20.79
N GLY A 61 -12.20 3.14 20.65
CA GLY A 61 -11.11 2.80 21.58
C GLY A 61 -9.76 3.46 21.28
N GLY A 62 -9.65 4.34 20.28
CA GLY A 62 -8.42 5.08 19.99
C GLY A 62 -7.20 4.20 19.66
N LYS A 63 -7.43 3.00 19.11
CA LYS A 63 -6.38 2.02 18.83
C LYS A 63 -5.55 2.43 17.61
N LEU A 64 -4.32 1.92 17.49
CA LEU A 64 -3.57 1.97 16.24
C LEU A 64 -3.99 0.82 15.31
N ALA A 65 -4.14 1.14 14.04
CA ALA A 65 -4.29 0.18 12.96
C ALA A 65 -2.96 0.07 12.19
N GLN A 66 -2.61 -1.12 11.75
CA GLN A 66 -1.41 -1.38 10.95
C GLN A 66 -1.80 -1.53 9.48
N LEU A 67 -0.96 -1.04 8.58
CA LEU A 67 -1.07 -1.31 7.15
C LEU A 67 -0.84 -2.81 6.92
N MET A 68 -1.89 -3.52 6.51
CA MET A 68 -1.87 -4.98 6.40
C MET A 68 -1.95 -5.47 4.96
N ARG A 69 -2.58 -4.73 4.04
CA ARG A 69 -2.81 -5.22 2.67
C ARG A 69 -2.60 -4.13 1.63
N LEU A 70 -1.93 -4.50 0.55
CA LEU A 70 -1.78 -3.71 -0.66
C LEU A 70 -2.66 -4.33 -1.73
N HIS A 71 -3.53 -3.53 -2.32
CA HIS A 71 -4.52 -3.92 -3.31
C HIS A 71 -4.10 -3.36 -4.66
N VAL A 72 -4.10 -4.20 -5.70
CA VAL A 72 -3.85 -3.77 -7.08
C VAL A 72 -4.82 -4.48 -8.02
N VAL A 73 -5.57 -3.71 -8.82
CA VAL A 73 -6.34 -4.24 -9.94
C VAL A 73 -5.61 -3.90 -11.22
N THR A 74 -5.07 -4.92 -11.89
CA THR A 74 -4.31 -4.76 -13.13
C THR A 74 -5.27 -4.68 -14.32
N PRO A 75 -4.99 -3.80 -15.30
CA PRO A 75 -5.86 -3.60 -16.46
C PRO A 75 -5.67 -4.72 -17.50
N LYS A 76 -6.58 -4.76 -18.49
CA LYS A 76 -6.42 -5.55 -19.74
C LYS A 76 -5.42 -4.93 -20.73
N ALA A 77 -5.14 -3.64 -20.58
CA ALA A 77 -4.23 -2.90 -21.43
C ALA A 77 -2.79 -3.43 -21.33
N PRO A 78 -1.95 -3.25 -22.36
CA PRO A 78 -0.56 -3.75 -22.40
C PRO A 78 0.37 -2.91 -21.52
N VAL A 79 0.15 -2.94 -20.21
CA VAL A 79 1.02 -2.34 -19.20
C VAL A 79 1.48 -3.42 -18.23
N ASN A 80 2.70 -3.25 -17.72
CA ASN A 80 3.24 -4.05 -16.63
C ASN A 80 2.98 -3.32 -15.31
N CYS A 81 2.23 -3.96 -14.41
CA CYS A 81 2.10 -3.50 -13.03
C CYS A 81 3.08 -4.27 -12.14
N THR A 82 3.77 -3.58 -11.23
CA THR A 82 4.70 -4.22 -10.29
C THR A 82 4.45 -3.77 -8.84
N LEU A 83 4.87 -4.61 -7.89
CA LEU A 83 4.90 -4.30 -6.45
C LEU A 83 6.32 -4.40 -5.91
N ASN A 84 6.78 -3.36 -5.21
CA ASN A 84 8.08 -3.30 -4.56
C ASN A 84 7.97 -2.69 -3.15
N PRO A 85 7.24 -3.34 -2.22
CA PRO A 85 7.08 -2.80 -0.88
C PRO A 85 8.42 -2.78 -0.13
N LYS A 86 8.70 -1.63 0.48
CA LYS A 86 9.86 -1.43 1.35
C LYS A 86 9.39 -0.82 2.66
N VAL A 87 9.52 -1.54 3.76
CA VAL A 87 9.02 -1.09 5.06
C VAL A 87 10.19 -0.68 5.95
N GLN A 88 10.11 0.51 6.52
CA GLN A 88 11.01 1.00 7.56
C GLN A 88 10.23 1.09 8.88
N PRO A 89 10.42 0.14 9.82
CA PRO A 89 9.68 0.10 11.09
C PRO A 89 9.94 1.25 12.06
N ALA A 90 11.03 2.00 11.93
CA ALA A 90 11.29 3.23 12.67
C ALA A 90 12.34 4.08 11.94
N ILE A 91 12.43 5.37 12.24
CA ILE A 91 13.53 6.19 11.72
C ILE A 91 14.88 5.55 12.08
N GLY A 92 15.74 5.36 11.08
CA GLY A 92 17.05 4.72 11.24
C GLY A 92 17.03 3.20 11.36
N SER A 93 15.85 2.56 11.35
CA SER A 93 15.77 1.09 11.32
C SER A 93 16.17 0.53 9.95
N PRO A 94 16.53 -0.76 9.88
CA PRO A 94 16.64 -1.49 8.61
C PRO A 94 15.37 -1.38 7.76
N ILE A 95 15.55 -1.53 6.45
CA ILE A 95 14.46 -1.57 5.48
C ILE A 95 14.16 -3.03 5.15
N PHE A 96 12.94 -3.44 5.41
CA PHE A 96 12.42 -4.76 5.07
C PHE A 96 11.92 -4.74 3.64
N VAL A 97 12.40 -5.67 2.82
CA VAL A 97 12.03 -5.84 1.41
C VAL A 97 11.32 -7.18 1.23
N SER A 98 10.36 -7.25 0.31
CA SER A 98 9.61 -8.50 0.05
C SER A 98 10.38 -9.53 -0.76
N THR A 99 11.42 -9.11 -1.49
CA THR A 99 12.25 -9.98 -2.32
C THR A 99 13.62 -9.33 -2.55
N LEU A 100 14.62 -10.16 -2.81
CA LEU A 100 15.97 -9.73 -3.20
C LEU A 100 16.06 -9.46 -4.71
N ASP A 101 15.14 -10.00 -5.51
CA ASP A 101 15.18 -9.98 -6.98
C ASP A 101 14.55 -8.72 -7.59
N GLY A 102 14.13 -7.75 -6.76
CA GLY A 102 13.52 -6.48 -7.20
C GLY A 102 11.99 -6.51 -7.31
N PRO A 103 11.36 -5.57 -8.04
CA PRO A 103 9.90 -5.46 -8.11
C PRO A 103 9.20 -6.73 -8.65
N ILE A 104 8.14 -7.16 -7.97
CA ILE A 104 7.35 -8.34 -8.37
C ILE A 104 6.37 -7.93 -9.47
N LYS A 105 6.45 -8.57 -10.63
CA LYS A 105 5.51 -8.36 -11.75
C LYS A 105 4.18 -9.05 -11.49
N LEU A 106 3.10 -8.29 -11.67
CA LEU A 106 1.73 -8.79 -11.52
C LEU A 106 1.17 -9.25 -12.86
N THR A 107 0.36 -10.31 -12.84
CA THR A 107 -0.39 -10.72 -14.04
C THR A 107 -1.46 -9.68 -14.38
N GLN A 108 -1.77 -9.58 -15.68
CA GLN A 108 -2.79 -8.66 -16.19
C GLN A 108 -4.21 -9.14 -15.87
N SER A 109 -5.17 -8.21 -15.94
CA SER A 109 -6.61 -8.49 -15.76
C SER A 109 -6.96 -9.23 -14.46
N ALA A 110 -6.22 -8.94 -13.39
CA ALA A 110 -6.31 -9.66 -12.14
C ALA A 110 -6.44 -8.69 -10.95
N TYR A 111 -7.06 -9.18 -9.89
CA TYR A 111 -7.07 -8.51 -8.60
C TYR A 111 -6.05 -9.16 -7.68
N TRP A 112 -5.00 -8.41 -7.37
CA TRP A 112 -3.91 -8.82 -6.50
C TRP A 112 -4.04 -8.20 -5.12
N ILE A 113 -3.81 -9.03 -4.10
CA ILE A 113 -3.71 -8.60 -2.71
C ILE A 113 -2.40 -9.13 -2.14
N MET A 114 -1.49 -8.22 -1.79
CA MET A 114 -0.28 -8.56 -1.04
C MET A 114 -0.50 -8.24 0.44
N ARG A 115 -0.29 -9.24 1.30
CA ARG A 115 -0.38 -9.07 2.75
C ARG A 115 1.00 -8.79 3.33
N LEU A 116 1.11 -7.71 4.11
CA LEU A 116 2.33 -7.37 4.83
C LEU A 116 2.44 -8.14 6.16
N PRO A 117 3.67 -8.35 6.67
CA PRO A 117 3.89 -8.96 7.98
C PRO A 117 3.24 -8.16 9.10
N TYR A 118 2.77 -8.88 10.12
CA TYR A 118 2.28 -8.26 11.36
C TYR A 118 3.45 -7.78 12.25
N VAL A 119 4.58 -8.48 12.20
CA VAL A 119 5.74 -8.24 13.06
C VAL A 119 6.99 -8.04 12.21
N TYR A 120 7.82 -7.06 12.59
CA TYR A 120 9.11 -6.77 11.97
C TYR A 120 10.24 -7.00 12.98
N VAL A 121 11.18 -7.89 12.65
CA VAL A 121 12.32 -8.27 13.50
C VAL A 121 13.58 -8.35 12.64
N ALA A 122 14.68 -7.74 13.08
CA ALA A 122 15.99 -7.87 12.44
C ALA A 122 17.06 -8.16 13.50
N ASP A 123 17.96 -9.12 13.26
CA ASP A 123 19.14 -9.43 14.10
C ASP A 123 18.90 -9.44 15.62
N LYS A 124 17.72 -9.93 16.04
CA LYS A 124 17.21 -10.00 17.44
C LYS A 124 16.58 -8.71 18.01
N GLN A 125 16.50 -7.64 17.23
CA GLN A 125 15.73 -6.45 17.57
C GLN A 125 14.29 -6.59 17.07
N HIS A 126 13.34 -6.55 18.00
CA HIS A 126 11.92 -6.46 17.69
C HIS A 126 11.52 -4.98 17.55
N PHE A 127 10.95 -4.60 16.41
CA PHE A 127 10.45 -3.25 16.22
C PHE A 127 9.01 -3.17 16.74
N SER A 128 8.83 -2.48 17.87
CA SER A 128 7.50 -2.19 18.41
C SER A 128 6.74 -1.20 17.51
N GLN A 129 5.43 -1.10 17.71
CA GLN A 129 4.60 -0.14 16.98
C GLN A 129 5.15 1.28 17.18
N ASN A 130 5.46 1.96 16.07
CA ASN A 130 6.11 3.26 16.09
C ASN A 130 5.44 4.16 15.04
N LEU A 131 5.03 5.38 15.42
CA LEU A 131 4.35 6.30 14.50
C LEU A 131 5.27 6.84 13.40
N SER A 132 6.58 6.73 13.56
CA SER A 132 7.55 7.03 12.50
C SER A 132 7.73 5.89 11.48
N ALA A 133 7.14 4.73 11.73
CA ALA A 133 7.19 3.59 10.85
C ALA A 133 6.46 3.87 9.54
N LYS A 134 7.03 3.45 8.42
CA LYS A 134 6.49 3.75 7.09
C LYS A 134 6.71 2.64 6.09
N LEU A 135 5.75 2.49 5.19
CA LEU A 135 5.94 1.90 3.87
C LEU A 135 6.49 3.00 2.96
N LEU A 136 7.70 2.83 2.45
CA LEU A 136 8.36 3.81 1.59
C LEU A 136 7.67 3.91 0.23
N LYS A 137 7.66 5.11 -0.35
CA LYS A 137 7.14 5.37 -1.70
C LYS A 137 7.83 4.53 -2.78
N GLY A 138 7.20 4.44 -3.95
CA GLY A 138 7.70 3.62 -5.06
C GLY A 138 7.27 2.15 -4.96
N VAL A 139 6.22 1.88 -4.18
CA VAL A 139 5.63 0.54 -4.02
C VAL A 139 4.99 0.06 -5.30
N PHE A 140 4.25 0.93 -5.97
CA PHE A 140 3.46 0.60 -7.16
C PHE A 140 4.22 1.07 -8.40
N GLY A 141 4.63 0.12 -9.25
CA GLY A 141 5.25 0.43 -10.54
C GLY A 141 4.27 0.20 -11.70
N ILE A 142 4.30 1.09 -12.68
CA ILE A 142 3.56 0.96 -13.94
C ILE A 142 4.53 1.30 -15.07
N THR A 143 4.72 0.36 -16.00
CA THR A 143 5.48 0.61 -17.24
C THR A 143 4.68 0.14 -18.45
N GLU A 144 4.86 0.80 -19.58
CA GLU A 144 4.33 0.30 -20.86
C GLU A 144 5.04 -1.00 -21.25
N ILE A 145 4.34 -1.88 -21.96
CA ILE A 145 4.96 -3.02 -22.63
C ILE A 145 5.34 -2.53 -24.02
N GLU A 146 6.63 -2.35 -24.27
CA GLU A 146 7.12 -2.20 -25.66
C GLU A 146 6.75 -3.48 -26.40
N GLN A 147 5.97 -3.33 -27.49
CA GLN A 147 5.59 -4.41 -28.40
C GLN A 147 6.69 -4.65 -29.43
#